data_AF-A0A9E2MFP3-F1
#
_entry.id   AF-A0A9E2MFP3-F1
#
_cell.length_a   1.000
_cell.length_b   1.000
_cell.length_c   1.000
_cell.angle_alpha   90.00
_cell.angle_beta   90.00
_cell.angle_gamma   90.00
#
_symmetry.space_group_name_H-M   'P 1'
#
loop_
_entity.id
_entity.type
_entity.pdbx_description
1 polymer ?
#
loop_
_entity_poly.entity_id
_entity_poly.type
_entity_poly.pdbx_seq_one_letter_code
_entity_poly.pdbx_strand_id
1 'polypeptide(L)'
;MVTQTGIGKSLAELVERLLPEEKQEFVHWLSWDELVALRREETVLAPVEESVAQPVRRVGDPQVYVSTTPDGLSLELPVACVAAFVKRLPTLLSVSVVEVYLRRNGKGQEFQVAAEEFAKFLKTHQDALQEDNVMMEFGNSTLVSGGGGCISLALDEISRGARCRLATESLRVCGFDYEFVGDNFTATVWDDELEVHER
;
A
#
# COMPACT_ATOMS: atom_id res chain seq x y z
N MET A 1 -38.93 -5.09 12.51
CA MET A 1 -38.71 -4.47 11.19
C MET A 1 -37.64 -3.41 11.36
N VAL A 2 -36.42 -3.69 10.94
CA VAL A 2 -35.29 -2.76 11.05
C VAL A 2 -35.25 -1.94 9.77
N THR A 3 -35.46 -0.63 9.89
CA THR A 3 -35.37 0.33 8.78
C THR A 3 -33.90 0.52 8.41
N GLN A 4 -33.50 0.00 7.25
CA GLN A 4 -32.26 0.38 6.57
C GLN A 4 -32.39 1.84 6.10
N THR A 5 -31.96 2.79 6.92
CA THR A 5 -31.71 4.17 6.47
C THR A 5 -30.29 4.22 5.91
N GLY A 6 -30.22 4.06 4.59
CA GLY A 6 -28.97 3.93 3.83
C GLY A 6 -28.13 5.20 3.84
N ILE A 7 -26.83 4.99 3.98
CA ILE A 7 -25.75 5.97 3.94
C ILE A 7 -25.89 6.94 2.74
N GLY A 8 -26.42 6.47 1.60
CA GLY A 8 -26.67 7.30 0.41
C GLY A 8 -27.60 8.49 0.67
N LYS A 9 -28.65 8.33 1.49
CA LYS A 9 -29.56 9.44 1.81
C LYS A 9 -28.88 10.49 2.68
N SER A 10 -28.09 10.04 3.65
CA SER A 10 -27.31 10.94 4.52
C SER A 10 -26.19 11.65 3.75
N LEU A 11 -25.59 10.99 2.74
CA LEU A 11 -24.59 11.61 1.88
C LEU A 11 -25.20 12.68 0.97
N ALA A 12 -26.35 12.40 0.36
CA ALA A 12 -27.06 13.35 -0.49
C ALA A 12 -27.48 14.61 0.29
N GLU A 13 -28.04 14.43 1.49
CA GLU A 13 -28.39 15.54 2.39
C GLU A 13 -27.17 16.35 2.83
N LEU A 14 -26.00 15.72 2.97
CA LEU A 14 -24.76 16.39 3.33
C LEU A 14 -24.18 17.20 2.15
N VAL A 15 -24.18 16.61 0.95
CA VAL A 15 -23.73 17.29 -0.28
C VAL A 15 -24.61 18.49 -0.63
N GLU A 16 -25.92 18.43 -0.41
CA GLU A 16 -26.80 19.57 -0.66
C GLU A 16 -26.49 20.78 0.24
N ARG A 17 -25.95 20.54 1.44
CA ARG A 17 -25.64 21.57 2.44
C ARG A 17 -24.28 22.23 2.25
N LEU A 18 -23.43 21.71 1.36
CA LEU A 18 -22.12 22.29 1.05
C LEU A 18 -22.22 23.53 0.15
N LEU A 19 -21.36 24.51 0.41
CA LEU A 19 -21.16 25.69 -0.42
C LEU A 19 -20.52 25.32 -1.77
N PRO A 20 -20.66 26.16 -2.81
CA PRO A 20 -20.11 25.87 -4.14
C PRO A 20 -18.60 25.61 -4.15
N GLU A 21 -17.82 26.30 -3.30
CA GLU A 21 -16.38 26.07 -3.19
C GLU A 21 -16.06 24.73 -2.50
N GLU A 22 -16.82 24.37 -1.46
CA GLU A 22 -16.67 23.10 -0.73
C GLU A 22 -17.07 21.89 -1.60
N LYS A 23 -18.04 22.06 -2.49
CA LYS A 23 -18.42 21.04 -3.47
C LYS A 23 -17.29 20.77 -4.47
N GLN A 24 -16.51 21.78 -4.84
CA GLN A 24 -15.36 21.59 -5.74
C GLN A 24 -14.23 20.83 -5.07
N GLU A 25 -13.95 21.07 -3.78
CA GLU A 25 -13.00 20.26 -3.01
C GLU A 25 -13.51 18.82 -2.79
N PHE A 26 -14.81 18.66 -2.51
CA PHE A 26 -15.41 17.34 -2.30
C PHE A 26 -15.35 16.44 -3.56
N VAL A 27 -15.56 17.03 -4.75
CA VAL A 27 -15.40 16.35 -6.05
C VAL A 27 -13.93 16.04 -6.36
N HIS A 28 -12.97 16.70 -5.72
CA HIS A 28 -11.56 16.38 -5.84
C HIS A 28 -11.16 15.11 -5.06
N TRP A 29 -11.94 14.74 -4.04
CA TRP A 29 -11.70 13.58 -3.17
C TRP A 29 -12.48 12.33 -3.58
N LEU A 30 -13.56 12.49 -4.35
CA LEU A 30 -14.37 11.39 -4.88
C LEU A 30 -14.36 11.48 -6.40
N SER A 31 -13.85 10.44 -7.06
CA SER A 31 -13.80 10.41 -8.52
C SER A 31 -15.22 10.56 -9.09
N TRP A 32 -15.38 11.29 -10.19
CA TRP A 32 -16.69 11.43 -10.86
C TRP A 32 -17.26 10.05 -11.25
N ASP A 33 -16.41 9.05 -11.50
CA ASP A 33 -16.84 7.69 -11.76
C ASP A 33 -17.54 7.03 -10.55
N GLU A 34 -17.13 7.34 -9.31
CA GLU A 34 -17.78 6.86 -8.09
C GLU A 34 -19.16 7.48 -7.86
N LEU A 35 -19.33 8.77 -8.17
CA LEU A 35 -20.63 9.45 -8.08
C LEU A 35 -21.62 8.97 -9.15
N VAL A 36 -21.14 8.68 -10.37
CA VAL A 36 -21.96 8.09 -11.43
C VAL A 36 -22.37 6.65 -11.10
N ALA A 37 -21.49 5.89 -10.43
CA ALA A 37 -21.77 4.54 -9.97
C ALA A 37 -22.84 4.50 -8.86
N LEU A 38 -22.73 5.36 -7.84
CA LEU A 38 -23.72 5.49 -6.77
C LEU A 38 -25.13 5.85 -7.29
N ARG A 39 -25.20 6.67 -8.34
CA ARG A 39 -26.48 7.02 -8.97
C ARG A 39 -27.12 5.87 -9.75
N ARG A 40 -26.32 4.92 -10.26
CA ARG A 40 -26.84 3.70 -10.92
C ARG A 40 -27.43 2.71 -9.92
N GLU A 41 -26.88 2.62 -8.72
CA GLU A 41 -27.38 1.74 -7.65
C GLU A 41 -28.79 2.14 -7.17
N GLU A 42 -29.15 3.42 -7.20
CA GLU A 42 -30.52 3.86 -6.86
C GLU A 42 -31.56 3.52 -7.94
N THR A 43 -31.15 3.17 -9.17
CA THR A 43 -32.08 3.04 -10.30
C THR A 43 -32.45 1.58 -10.65
N VAL A 44 -31.87 0.57 -9.99
CA VAL A 44 -32.13 -0.85 -10.35
C VAL A 44 -33.08 -1.50 -9.34
N LEU A 45 -34.36 -1.10 -9.41
CA LEU A 45 -35.49 -1.93 -8.98
C LEU A 45 -36.09 -2.62 -10.22
N ALA A 46 -35.36 -3.55 -10.80
CA ALA A 46 -35.94 -4.53 -11.72
C ALA A 46 -35.24 -5.88 -11.51
N PRO A 47 -35.97 -7.00 -11.40
CA PRO A 47 -35.40 -8.28 -11.06
C PRO A 47 -34.74 -8.87 -12.31
N VAL A 48 -33.46 -9.22 -12.20
CA VAL A 48 -32.80 -10.08 -13.18
C VAL A 48 -32.16 -11.24 -12.42
N GLU A 49 -32.63 -12.42 -12.79
CA GLU A 49 -32.18 -13.73 -12.35
C GLU A 49 -30.71 -13.98 -12.74
N GLU A 50 -30.11 -14.95 -12.06
CA GLU A 50 -28.81 -15.59 -12.33
C GLU A 50 -27.53 -14.80 -11.97
N SER A 51 -27.27 -14.79 -10.66
CA SER A 51 -26.00 -15.16 -10.01
C SER A 51 -24.76 -15.33 -10.91
N VAL A 52 -24.17 -14.22 -11.33
CA VAL A 52 -22.71 -14.09 -11.34
C VAL A 52 -22.37 -13.41 -10.03
N ALA A 53 -21.64 -14.08 -9.14
CA ALA A 53 -21.19 -13.49 -7.89
C ALA A 53 -20.42 -12.21 -8.22
N GLN A 54 -21.06 -11.06 -8.00
CA GLN A 54 -20.37 -9.78 -8.07
C GLN A 54 -19.30 -9.80 -6.98
N PRO A 55 -18.07 -9.34 -7.25
CA PRO A 55 -17.05 -9.24 -6.23
C PRO A 55 -17.62 -8.43 -5.07
N VAL A 56 -17.67 -9.06 -3.89
CA VAL A 56 -18.13 -8.40 -2.68
C VAL A 56 -17.20 -7.21 -2.45
N ARG A 57 -17.74 -5.99 -2.54
CA ARG A 57 -16.97 -4.76 -2.35
C ARG A 57 -16.41 -4.77 -0.92
N ARG A 58 -15.10 -4.97 -0.78
CA ARG A 58 -14.41 -4.89 0.51
C ARG A 58 -14.14 -3.43 0.84
N VAL A 59 -14.41 -3.03 2.08
CA VAL A 59 -14.29 -1.64 2.58
C VAL A 59 -13.39 -1.67 3.81
N GLY A 60 -12.32 -0.89 3.79
CA GLY A 60 -11.33 -0.83 4.87
C GLY A 60 -9.90 -0.82 4.31
N ASP A 61 -8.91 -0.93 5.20
CA ASP A 61 -7.52 -1.09 4.82
C ASP A 61 -7.21 -2.59 4.62
N PRO A 62 -6.49 -2.97 3.55
CA PRO A 62 -6.11 -4.36 3.35
C PRO A 62 -5.10 -4.82 4.41
N GLN A 63 -5.04 -6.13 4.65
CA GLN A 63 -4.04 -6.70 5.56
C GLN A 63 -2.63 -6.58 5.00
N VAL A 64 -2.51 -6.74 3.67
CA VAL A 64 -1.28 -6.58 2.90
C VAL A 64 -1.64 -5.92 1.58
N TYR A 65 -0.84 -4.95 1.16
CA TYR A 65 -0.92 -4.35 -0.16
C TYR A 65 0.48 -4.27 -0.77
N VAL A 66 0.58 -4.64 -2.05
CA VAL A 66 1.81 -4.57 -2.83
C VAL A 66 1.45 -4.13 -4.23
N SER A 67 1.98 -3.00 -4.68
CA SER A 67 1.65 -2.46 -6.00
C SER A 67 2.83 -1.77 -6.67
N THR A 68 2.87 -1.85 -7.99
CA THR A 68 3.82 -1.09 -8.80
C THR A 68 3.42 0.38 -8.88
N THR A 69 4.40 1.27 -8.77
CA THR A 69 4.26 2.70 -9.04
C THR A 69 5.16 3.10 -10.21
N PRO A 70 5.02 4.31 -10.79
CA PRO A 70 5.94 4.79 -11.82
C PRO A 70 7.42 4.73 -11.38
N ASP A 71 7.67 4.98 -10.10
CA ASP A 71 9.01 5.09 -9.53
C ASP A 71 9.49 3.81 -8.82
N GLY A 72 8.65 2.77 -8.68
CA GLY A 72 9.03 1.53 -8.02
C GLY A 72 7.87 0.73 -7.45
N LEU A 73 7.84 0.58 -6.12
CA LEU A 73 6.84 -0.19 -5.38
C LEU A 73 6.23 0.62 -4.24
N SER A 74 4.93 0.47 -4.05
CA SER A 74 4.18 0.90 -2.86
C SER A 74 3.71 -0.34 -2.10
N LEU A 75 3.95 -0.35 -0.80
CA LEU A 75 3.69 -1.49 0.07
C LEU A 75 2.95 -1.01 1.32
N GLU A 76 1.96 -1.77 1.76
CA GLU A 76 1.44 -1.71 3.12
C GLU A 76 1.53 -3.11 3.71
N LEU A 77 2.39 -3.28 4.71
CA LEU A 77 2.68 -4.57 5.32
C LEU A 77 2.33 -4.53 6.81
N PRO A 78 1.90 -5.65 7.40
CA PRO A 78 1.81 -5.77 8.84
C PRO A 78 3.15 -5.40 9.47
N VAL A 79 3.13 -4.67 10.58
CA VAL A 79 4.35 -4.19 11.28
C VAL A 79 5.34 -5.33 11.57
N ALA A 80 4.83 -6.54 11.88
CA ALA A 80 5.64 -7.72 12.10
C ALA A 80 6.43 -8.17 10.85
N CYS A 81 5.90 -7.89 9.65
CA CYS A 81 6.47 -8.24 8.36
C CYS A 81 7.42 -7.18 7.81
N VAL A 82 7.21 -5.90 8.14
CA VAL A 82 8.04 -4.77 7.69
C VAL A 82 9.52 -5.01 7.97
N ALA A 83 9.88 -5.28 9.23
CA ALA A 83 11.29 -5.49 9.60
C ALA A 83 11.89 -6.72 8.91
N ALA A 84 11.08 -7.77 8.69
CA ALA A 84 11.50 -8.97 8.00
C ALA A 84 11.76 -8.72 6.51
N PHE A 85 10.92 -7.92 5.85
CA PHE A 85 11.09 -7.48 4.47
C PHE A 85 12.32 -6.60 4.31
N VAL A 86 12.41 -5.50 5.09
CA VAL A 86 13.48 -4.51 5.00
C VAL A 86 14.85 -5.17 5.24
N LYS A 87 14.95 -6.12 6.17
CA LYS A 87 16.17 -6.90 6.44
C LYS A 87 16.70 -7.65 5.20
N ARG A 88 15.84 -8.03 4.25
CA ARG A 88 16.24 -8.77 3.03
C ARG A 88 16.72 -7.85 1.91
N LEU A 89 16.38 -6.56 1.95
CA LEU A 89 16.67 -5.62 0.86
C LEU A 89 18.15 -5.55 0.47
N PRO A 90 19.14 -5.53 1.39
CA PRO A 90 20.54 -5.50 0.99
C PRO A 90 20.93 -6.67 0.09
N THR A 91 20.42 -7.87 0.39
CA THR A 91 20.65 -9.06 -0.41
C THR A 91 19.88 -9.02 -1.73
N LEU A 92 18.60 -8.63 -1.70
CA LEU A 92 17.76 -8.59 -2.90
C LEU A 92 18.23 -7.55 -3.92
N LEU A 93 18.77 -6.44 -3.44
CA LEU A 93 19.33 -5.35 -4.24
C LEU A 93 20.85 -5.49 -4.49
N SER A 94 21.47 -6.54 -3.94
CA SER A 94 22.91 -6.82 -4.09
C SER A 94 23.82 -5.65 -3.68
N VAL A 95 23.52 -5.01 -2.55
CA VAL A 95 24.30 -3.89 -2.00
C VAL A 95 25.13 -4.31 -0.80
N SER A 96 26.33 -3.74 -0.68
CA SER A 96 27.27 -4.03 0.42
C SER A 96 27.15 -3.07 1.60
N VAL A 97 26.58 -1.88 1.38
CA VAL A 97 26.37 -0.83 2.38
C VAL A 97 24.96 -0.26 2.21
N VAL A 98 24.34 0.05 3.34
CA VAL A 98 23.05 0.75 3.42
C VAL A 98 23.28 2.08 4.11
N GLU A 99 22.82 3.16 3.51
CA GLU A 99 22.78 4.46 4.16
C GLU A 99 21.42 4.63 4.84
N VAL A 100 21.41 4.98 6.12
CA VAL A 100 20.19 5.10 6.91
C VAL A 100 20.10 6.49 7.51
N TYR A 101 18.99 7.16 7.23
CA TYR A 101 18.66 8.47 7.74
C TYR A 101 17.47 8.33 8.70
N LEU A 102 17.70 8.61 9.98
CA LEU A 102 16.68 8.58 11.03
C LEU A 102 16.37 9.98 11.54
N ARG A 103 15.10 10.31 11.75
CA ARG A 103 14.68 11.57 12.37
C ARG A 103 14.04 11.33 13.74
N ARG A 104 14.74 11.67 14.82
CA ARG A 104 14.21 11.53 16.19
C ARG A 104 14.21 12.85 16.92
N ASN A 105 13.07 13.22 17.51
CA ASN A 105 12.90 14.47 18.27
C ASN A 105 13.36 15.71 17.50
N GLY A 106 13.08 15.75 16.19
CA GLY A 106 13.48 16.85 15.30
C GLY A 106 14.96 16.87 14.91
N LYS A 107 15.77 15.88 15.33
CA LYS A 107 17.18 15.75 14.95
C LYS A 107 17.38 14.60 13.96
N GLY A 108 18.05 14.88 12.86
CA GLY A 108 18.50 13.86 11.91
C GLY A 108 19.75 13.14 12.41
N GLN A 109 19.82 11.84 12.16
CA GLN A 109 20.98 10.98 12.39
C GLN A 109 21.21 10.16 11.13
N GLU A 110 22.47 10.07 10.72
CA GLU A 110 22.88 9.36 9.51
C GLU A 110 23.82 8.23 9.88
N PHE A 111 23.62 7.08 9.25
CA PHE A 111 24.41 5.87 9.49
C PHE A 111 24.80 5.27 8.16
N GLN A 112 26.03 4.78 8.06
CA GLN A 112 26.44 3.85 7.02
C GLN A 112 26.61 2.48 7.67
N VAL A 113 25.84 1.49 7.19
CA VAL A 113 25.74 0.17 7.80
C VAL A 113 26.14 -0.87 6.77
N ALA A 114 27.13 -1.70 7.08
CA ALA A 114 27.47 -2.83 6.23
C ALA A 114 26.28 -3.80 6.13
N ALA A 115 26.05 -4.37 4.94
CA ALA A 115 24.90 -5.25 4.69
C ALA A 115 24.83 -6.44 5.67
N GLU A 116 25.99 -6.98 6.07
CA GLU A 116 26.12 -8.06 7.04
C GLU A 116 25.72 -7.67 8.47
N GLU A 117 25.84 -6.38 8.82
CA GLU A 117 25.45 -5.84 10.13
C GLU A 117 24.04 -5.26 10.14
N PHE A 118 23.42 -5.08 8.97
CA PHE A 118 22.14 -4.40 8.82
C PHE A 118 21.01 -5.03 9.63
N ALA A 119 20.97 -6.36 9.72
CA ALA A 119 20.00 -7.07 10.54
C ALA A 119 20.10 -6.71 12.03
N LYS A 120 21.32 -6.52 12.54
CA LYS A 120 21.57 -6.11 13.93
C LYS A 120 21.22 -4.64 14.14
N PHE A 121 21.52 -3.80 13.17
CA PHE A 121 21.11 -2.38 13.17
C PHE A 121 19.59 -2.25 13.26
N LEU A 122 18.84 -2.97 12.39
CA LEU A 122 17.38 -2.94 12.38
C LEU A 122 16.76 -3.39 13.71
N LYS A 123 17.32 -4.42 14.35
CA LYS A 123 16.86 -4.89 15.67
C LYS A 123 16.94 -3.81 16.75
N THR A 124 17.90 -2.89 16.62
CA THR A 124 18.12 -1.79 17.58
C THR A 124 17.26 -0.56 17.26
N HIS A 125 16.77 -0.44 16.03
CA HIS A 125 16.04 0.72 15.52
C HIS A 125 14.67 0.36 14.94
N GLN A 126 14.08 -0.78 15.32
CA GLN A 126 12.85 -1.30 14.72
C GLN A 126 11.68 -0.31 14.85
N ASP A 127 11.61 0.40 15.97
CA ASP A 127 10.56 1.39 16.23
C ASP A 127 10.56 2.52 15.19
N ALA A 128 11.73 2.85 14.62
CA ALA A 128 11.84 3.88 13.59
C ALA A 128 11.09 3.52 12.29
N LEU A 129 11.00 2.22 11.97
CA LEU A 129 10.22 1.79 10.81
C LEU A 129 8.72 2.05 10.96
N GLN A 130 8.22 2.24 12.19
CA GLN A 130 6.80 2.42 12.48
C GLN A 130 6.39 3.89 12.59
N GLU A 131 7.35 4.79 12.82
CA GLU A 131 7.12 6.19 13.21
C GLU A 131 7.26 7.20 12.05
N ASP A 132 7.25 6.78 10.78
CA ASP A 132 7.40 7.68 9.61
C ASP A 132 8.66 8.56 9.71
N ASN A 133 9.77 7.98 10.16
CA ASN A 133 10.96 8.74 10.51
C ASN A 133 12.25 8.17 9.95
N VAL A 134 12.14 7.32 8.93
CA VAL A 134 13.27 6.62 8.33
C VAL A 134 13.25 6.66 6.82
N MET A 135 14.41 7.03 6.27
CA MET A 135 14.76 6.85 4.87
C MET A 135 16.01 5.96 4.81
N MET A 136 16.06 5.04 3.86
CA MET A 136 17.19 4.14 3.66
C MET A 136 17.57 4.11 2.19
N GLU A 137 18.86 4.23 1.89
CA GLU A 137 19.39 4.10 0.55
C GLU A 137 20.16 2.80 0.40
N PHE A 138 19.82 2.08 -0.67
CA PHE A 138 20.39 0.80 -1.07
C PHE A 138 21.00 0.99 -2.46
N GLY A 139 22.14 1.68 -2.53
CA GLY A 139 22.74 2.07 -3.83
C GLY A 139 21.84 3.08 -4.53
N ASN A 140 21.27 2.70 -5.68
CA ASN A 140 20.36 3.56 -6.46
C ASN A 140 18.88 3.40 -6.06
N SER A 141 18.57 2.65 -5.00
CA SER A 141 17.19 2.46 -4.55
C SER A 141 16.97 3.12 -3.21
N THR A 142 15.82 3.76 -3.03
CA THR A 142 15.49 4.50 -1.81
C THR A 142 14.21 3.97 -1.22
N LEU A 143 14.26 3.63 0.06
CA LEU A 143 13.10 3.26 0.86
C LEU A 143 12.72 4.43 1.76
N VAL A 144 11.45 4.78 1.78
CA VAL A 144 10.86 5.72 2.73
C VAL A 144 9.75 4.98 3.48
N SER A 145 9.80 4.98 4.81
CA SER A 145 8.68 4.52 5.63
C SER A 145 7.69 5.67 5.80
N GLY A 146 6.41 5.43 5.53
CA GLY A 146 5.30 6.33 5.87
C GLY A 146 4.70 6.06 7.25
N GLY A 147 5.33 5.18 8.05
CA GLY A 147 4.81 4.70 9.33
C GLY A 147 3.69 3.67 9.17
N GLY A 148 3.31 3.02 10.28
CA GLY A 148 2.16 2.10 10.33
C GLY A 148 2.22 0.84 9.46
N GLY A 149 3.33 0.60 8.75
CA GLY A 149 3.43 -0.47 7.76
C GLY A 149 3.56 0.00 6.31
N CYS A 150 3.36 1.29 6.06
CA CYS A 150 3.45 1.91 4.75
C CYS A 150 4.92 2.10 4.35
N ILE A 151 5.30 1.56 3.21
CA ILE A 151 6.65 1.65 2.66
C ILE A 151 6.54 2.07 1.19
N SER A 152 7.27 3.11 0.82
CA SER A 152 7.55 3.44 -0.57
C SER A 152 8.98 3.03 -0.89
N LEU A 153 9.16 2.22 -1.93
CA LEU A 153 10.47 1.81 -2.42
C LEU A 153 10.63 2.36 -3.84
N ALA A 154 11.39 3.45 -3.95
CA ALA A 154 11.85 3.99 -5.22
C ALA A 154 13.00 3.12 -5.75
N LEU A 155 12.91 2.77 -7.03
CA LEU A 155 13.68 1.71 -7.64
C LEU A 155 14.24 2.18 -8.97
N ASP A 156 15.23 3.08 -8.91
CA ASP A 156 15.88 3.61 -10.11
C ASP A 156 16.66 2.49 -10.81
N GLU A 157 16.45 2.40 -12.13
CA GLU A 157 17.22 1.54 -13.05
C GLU A 157 17.21 0.02 -12.74
N ILE A 158 16.25 -0.48 -11.94
CA ILE A 158 16.15 -1.93 -11.72
C ILE A 158 15.39 -2.65 -12.85
N SER A 159 15.80 -3.89 -13.14
CA SER A 159 15.07 -4.75 -14.07
C SER A 159 13.68 -5.13 -13.55
N ARG A 160 12.73 -5.40 -14.47
CA ARG A 160 11.43 -6.01 -14.17
C ARG A 160 11.55 -7.21 -13.22
N GLY A 161 12.46 -8.13 -13.55
CA GLY A 161 12.67 -9.34 -12.73
C GLY A 161 13.09 -9.03 -11.29
N ALA A 162 13.85 -7.94 -11.06
CA ALA A 162 14.17 -7.50 -9.70
C ALA A 162 12.93 -6.94 -8.98
N ARG A 163 12.10 -6.15 -9.67
CA ARG A 163 10.84 -5.61 -9.12
C ARG A 163 9.86 -6.72 -8.73
N CYS A 164 9.62 -7.69 -9.62
CA CYS A 164 8.77 -8.85 -9.34
C CYS A 164 9.29 -9.64 -8.15
N ARG A 165 10.62 -9.87 -8.06
CA ARG A 165 11.23 -10.56 -6.92
C ARG A 165 11.04 -9.81 -5.60
N LEU A 166 11.18 -8.48 -5.59
CA LEU A 166 10.94 -7.67 -4.40
C LEU A 166 9.49 -7.77 -3.92
N ALA A 167 8.54 -7.69 -4.85
CA ALA A 167 7.12 -7.82 -4.56
C ALA A 167 6.73 -9.24 -4.10
N THR A 168 7.29 -10.28 -4.73
CA THR A 168 7.11 -11.67 -4.28
C THR A 168 7.66 -11.86 -2.87
N GLU A 169 8.83 -11.30 -2.58
CA GLU A 169 9.43 -11.41 -1.25
C GLU A 169 8.65 -10.64 -0.18
N SER A 170 8.04 -9.49 -0.51
CA SER A 170 7.18 -8.77 0.45
C SER A 170 5.92 -9.57 0.79
N LEU A 171 5.27 -10.22 -0.18
CA LEU A 171 4.15 -11.14 0.09
C LEU A 171 4.60 -12.36 0.90
N ARG A 172 5.74 -12.96 0.54
CA ARG A 172 6.24 -14.18 1.17
C ARG A 172 6.57 -14.00 2.64
N VAL A 173 7.12 -12.84 3.04
CA VAL A 173 7.35 -12.56 4.47
C VAL A 173 6.04 -12.33 5.24
N CYS A 174 4.94 -12.06 4.55
CA CYS A 174 3.60 -11.96 5.12
C CYS A 174 2.83 -13.30 5.10
N GLY A 175 3.43 -14.38 4.58
CA GLY A 175 2.82 -15.71 4.55
C GLY A 175 2.08 -16.04 3.25
N PHE A 176 2.15 -15.18 2.23
CA PHE A 176 1.49 -15.38 0.94
C PHE A 176 2.53 -15.69 -0.14
N ASP A 177 2.40 -16.83 -0.81
CA ASP A 177 3.33 -17.22 -1.88
C ASP A 177 2.70 -16.93 -3.24
N TYR A 178 3.30 -15.99 -3.96
CA TYR A 178 2.84 -15.61 -5.29
C TYR A 178 4.00 -15.04 -6.11
N GLU A 179 4.14 -15.50 -7.35
CA GLU A 179 5.19 -15.08 -8.28
C GLU A 179 4.63 -14.14 -9.34
N PHE A 180 5.04 -12.86 -9.28
CA PHE A 180 4.64 -11.87 -10.27
C PHE A 180 5.35 -12.07 -11.61
N VAL A 181 4.62 -11.92 -12.71
CA VAL A 181 5.16 -12.05 -14.07
C VAL A 181 4.95 -10.80 -14.93
N GLY A 182 3.94 -9.98 -14.61
CA GLY A 182 3.63 -8.72 -15.28
C GLY A 182 4.55 -7.55 -14.91
N ASP A 183 4.47 -6.48 -15.69
CA ASP A 183 5.23 -5.24 -15.49
C ASP A 183 4.53 -4.29 -14.51
N ASN A 184 3.19 -4.35 -14.50
CA ASN A 184 2.34 -3.61 -13.59
C ASN A 184 1.46 -4.60 -12.85
N PHE A 185 1.50 -4.53 -11.54
CA PHE A 185 0.71 -5.43 -10.71
C PHE A 185 0.24 -4.75 -9.44
N THR A 186 -0.85 -5.28 -8.92
CA THR A 186 -1.36 -5.00 -7.59
C THR A 186 -1.76 -6.33 -6.96
N ALA A 187 -1.26 -6.59 -5.78
CA ALA A 187 -1.65 -7.69 -4.93
C ALA A 187 -2.18 -7.14 -3.62
N THR A 188 -3.36 -7.62 -3.24
CA THR A 188 -4.05 -7.18 -2.03
C THR A 188 -4.52 -8.41 -1.27
N VAL A 189 -4.29 -8.42 0.04
CA VAL A 189 -4.77 -9.49 0.92
C VAL A 189 -5.92 -8.97 1.77
N TRP A 190 -7.00 -9.72 1.74
CA TRP A 190 -8.21 -9.46 2.51
C TRP A 190 -8.71 -10.75 3.14
N ASP A 191 -8.95 -10.74 4.45
CA ASP A 191 -9.46 -11.92 5.17
C ASP A 191 -8.65 -13.19 4.85
N ASP A 192 -7.31 -13.07 4.80
CA ASP A 192 -6.36 -14.12 4.43
C ASP A 192 -6.48 -14.66 2.99
N GLU A 193 -7.23 -13.98 2.11
CA GLU A 193 -7.33 -14.28 0.69
C GLU A 193 -6.51 -13.29 -0.15
N LEU A 194 -5.68 -13.82 -1.06
CA LEU A 194 -4.85 -13.04 -1.97
C LEU A 194 -5.60 -12.74 -3.28
N GLU A 195 -5.80 -11.47 -3.58
CA GLU A 195 -6.32 -10.97 -4.86
C GLU A 195 -5.17 -10.33 -5.64
N VAL A 196 -4.98 -10.75 -6.90
CA VAL A 196 -3.91 -10.22 -7.77
C VAL A 196 -4.47 -9.72 -9.10
N HIS A 197 -4.01 -8.54 -9.52
CA HIS A 197 -4.25 -7.95 -10.83
C HIS A 197 -2.91 -7.66 -11.49
N GLU A 198 -2.66 -8.23 -12.68
CA GLU A 198 -1.43 -7.98 -13.45
C GLU A 198 -1.74 -7.58 -14.89
N ARG A 199 -0.83 -6.80 -15.49
CA ARG A 199 -0.85 -6.39 -16.91
C ARG A 199 0.52 -6.49 -17.55
#